data_AF-A0A7J6RU25-F1
#
_entry.id   AF-A0A7J6RU25-F1
#
_cell.length_a   1.000
_cell.length_b   1.000
_cell.length_c   1.000
_cell.angle_alpha   90.00
_cell.angle_beta   90.00
_cell.angle_gamma   90.00
#
_symmetry.space_group_name_H-M   'P 1'
#
loop_
_entity.id
_entity.type
_entity.pdbx_description
1 polymer ?
#
loop_
_entity_poly.entity_id
_entity_poly.type
_entity_poly.pdbx_seq_one_letter_code
_entity_poly.pdbx_strand_id
1 'polypeptide(L)'
;MCFDKTGTLTKTGLDFVGIVRVDAEKPTAPPTLLSFSGGPPSKGVEGLIGPSLALTHTVSVVGANQRVGHQVELRMVEAATSLGWSYGMDMSVAQEPQGEGKWEVLKQHTFDHHSMTMSVVARNVDSGKAYVFCKGSHEAILSRCSFHNGEESAGSDTREVFEGLVVSAAERYAAEGCYVLAIAAREITDGSSGRSAPRQELESELSLLGLLLFRNELKPDSSRHISCLKAGGIDSVMITGDS
;
A
#
# COMPACT_ATOMS: atom_id res chain seq x y z
N MET A 1 -27.91 24.27 -1.60
CA MET A 1 -27.52 23.61 -0.34
C MET A 1 -26.02 23.40 -0.35
N CYS A 2 -25.33 23.77 0.72
CA CYS A 2 -23.88 23.61 0.84
C CYS A 2 -23.56 22.40 1.71
N PHE A 3 -22.63 21.56 1.27
CA PHE A 3 -22.17 20.39 2.01
C PHE A 3 -20.69 20.51 2.32
N ASP A 4 -20.32 20.17 3.55
CA ASP A 4 -18.95 19.75 3.83
C ASP A 4 -18.71 18.35 3.21
N LYS A 5 -17.46 18.03 2.85
CA LYS A 5 -17.13 16.73 2.23
C LYS A 5 -16.92 15.65 3.27
N THR A 6 -15.91 15.84 4.11
CA THR A 6 -15.35 14.78 4.96
C THR A 6 -16.20 14.59 6.20
N GLY A 7 -16.66 13.36 6.44
CA GLY A 7 -17.54 13.05 7.58
C GLY A 7 -18.99 13.51 7.41
N THR A 8 -19.31 14.30 6.38
CA THR A 8 -20.68 14.66 5.99
C THR A 8 -21.16 13.75 4.86
N LEU A 9 -20.52 13.82 3.67
CA LEU A 9 -20.86 13.00 2.50
C LEU A 9 -20.07 11.70 2.48
N THR A 10 -18.81 11.72 2.89
CA THR A 10 -17.99 10.53 3.05
C THR A 10 -18.09 9.96 4.46
N LYS A 11 -17.79 8.67 4.60
CA LYS A 11 -17.44 8.07 5.89
C LYS A 11 -16.25 8.84 6.47
N THR A 12 -16.13 8.80 7.79
CA THR A 12 -14.97 9.38 8.45
C THR A 12 -13.77 8.47 8.24
N GLY A 13 -12.78 8.98 7.54
CA GLY A 13 -11.52 8.31 7.28
C GLY A 13 -11.44 7.56 5.96
N LEU A 14 -10.31 6.91 5.80
CA LEU A 14 -9.86 6.27 4.57
C LEU A 14 -10.23 4.79 4.57
N ASP A 15 -10.62 4.20 3.46
CA ASP A 15 -10.86 2.75 3.32
C ASP A 15 -9.81 2.12 2.39
N PHE A 16 -9.43 0.87 2.63
CA PHE A 16 -8.54 0.11 1.74
C PHE A 16 -9.36 -0.49 0.59
N VAL A 17 -9.09 -0.04 -0.64
CA VAL A 17 -9.87 -0.42 -1.83
C VAL A 17 -9.30 -1.68 -2.48
N GLY A 18 -7.98 -1.77 -2.57
CA GLY A 18 -7.33 -2.94 -3.15
C GLY A 18 -5.91 -2.70 -3.61
N ILE A 19 -5.40 -3.67 -4.38
CA ILE A 19 -4.01 -3.71 -4.83
C ILE A 19 -4.00 -3.86 -6.34
N VAL A 20 -3.31 -2.95 -7.03
CA VAL A 20 -3.08 -3.04 -8.47
C VAL A 20 -1.72 -3.69 -8.70
N ARG A 21 -1.71 -4.81 -9.41
CA ARG A 21 -0.48 -5.49 -9.82
C ARG A 21 -0.14 -5.09 -11.25
N VAL A 22 1.11 -4.72 -11.47
CA VAL A 22 1.70 -4.52 -12.80
C VAL A 22 2.81 -5.55 -12.93
N ASP A 23 2.73 -6.40 -13.95
CA ASP A 23 3.66 -7.51 -14.15
C ASP A 23 4.89 -7.01 -14.91
N ALA A 24 6.04 -7.03 -14.24
CA ALA A 24 7.31 -6.60 -14.83
C ALA A 24 7.81 -7.56 -15.91
N GLU A 25 7.43 -8.84 -15.84
CA GLU A 25 7.78 -9.85 -16.85
C GLU A 25 6.85 -9.78 -18.06
N LYS A 26 5.67 -9.14 -17.90
CA LYS A 26 4.67 -8.96 -18.97
C LYS A 26 4.25 -7.48 -19.06
N PRO A 27 5.16 -6.58 -19.49
CA PRO A 27 4.92 -5.14 -19.55
C PRO A 27 3.91 -4.72 -20.63
N THR A 28 3.29 -5.67 -21.34
CA THR A 28 2.16 -5.43 -22.25
C THR A 28 0.82 -5.91 -21.68
N ALA A 29 0.83 -6.63 -20.57
CA ALA A 29 -0.39 -7.10 -19.91
C ALA A 29 -1.05 -5.93 -19.14
N PRO A 30 -2.38 -5.84 -19.15
CA PRO A 30 -3.07 -4.81 -18.40
C PRO A 30 -2.85 -4.98 -16.88
N PRO A 31 -2.71 -3.88 -16.13
CA PRO A 31 -2.69 -3.94 -14.67
C PRO A 31 -3.92 -4.65 -14.12
N THR A 32 -3.73 -5.52 -13.12
CA THR A 32 -4.81 -6.32 -12.53
C THR A 32 -5.15 -5.80 -11.14
N LEU A 33 -6.43 -5.51 -10.90
CA LEU A 33 -6.93 -5.09 -9.59
C LEU A 33 -7.35 -6.31 -8.76
N LEU A 34 -6.69 -6.47 -7.61
CA LEU A 34 -7.17 -7.31 -6.52
C LEU A 34 -8.05 -6.45 -5.60
N SER A 35 -9.37 -6.54 -5.78
CA SER A 35 -10.35 -5.73 -5.05
C SER A 35 -10.61 -6.27 -3.65
N PHE A 36 -10.71 -5.35 -2.69
CA PHE A 36 -11.17 -5.59 -1.32
C PHE A 36 -12.59 -5.04 -1.11
N SER A 37 -13.21 -4.48 -2.17
CA SER A 37 -14.59 -4.02 -2.14
C SER A 37 -15.54 -5.20 -1.95
N GLY A 38 -16.13 -5.31 -0.76
CA GLY A 38 -17.00 -6.42 -0.39
C GLY A 38 -16.36 -7.48 0.50
N GLY A 39 -15.10 -7.29 0.93
CA GLY A 39 -14.38 -8.19 1.82
C GLY A 39 -13.00 -8.61 1.27
N PRO A 40 -12.24 -9.41 2.02
CA PRO A 40 -10.94 -9.91 1.55
C PRO A 40 -11.11 -10.75 0.27
N PRO A 41 -10.16 -10.68 -0.67
CA PRO A 41 -10.20 -11.47 -1.90
C PRO A 41 -10.13 -12.98 -1.61
N SER A 42 -10.87 -13.77 -2.40
CA SER A 42 -10.97 -15.22 -2.21
C SER A 42 -9.66 -15.98 -2.46
N LYS A 43 -8.78 -15.47 -3.32
CA LYS A 43 -7.49 -16.09 -3.66
C LYS A 43 -6.33 -15.64 -2.78
N GLY A 44 -6.58 -14.92 -1.68
CA GLY A 44 -5.53 -14.37 -0.84
C GLY A 44 -4.62 -13.40 -1.61
N VAL A 45 -3.42 -13.18 -1.09
CA VAL A 45 -2.41 -12.29 -1.68
C VAL A 45 -1.11 -13.08 -1.82
N GLU A 46 -0.55 -13.15 -3.03
CA GLU A 46 0.61 -14.00 -3.32
C GLU A 46 1.94 -13.28 -3.08
N GLY A 47 2.95 -14.07 -2.67
CA GLY A 47 4.33 -13.63 -2.57
C GLY A 47 4.54 -12.53 -1.54
N LEU A 48 5.44 -11.58 -1.84
CA LEU A 48 5.86 -10.54 -0.91
C LEU A 48 4.83 -9.41 -0.68
N ILE A 49 3.70 -9.40 -1.39
CA ILE A 49 2.67 -8.36 -1.19
C ILE A 49 2.02 -8.48 0.19
N GLY A 50 1.70 -9.70 0.64
CA GLY A 50 1.12 -9.93 1.96
C GLY A 50 2.02 -9.39 3.08
N PRO A 51 3.28 -9.84 3.17
CA PRO A 51 4.26 -9.31 4.10
C PRO A 51 4.47 -7.80 3.97
N SER A 52 4.57 -7.26 2.75
CA SER A 52 4.74 -5.81 2.54
C SER A 52 3.56 -5.00 3.07
N LEU A 53 2.33 -5.46 2.84
CA LEU A 53 1.11 -4.83 3.36
C LEU A 53 1.06 -4.90 4.90
N ALA A 54 1.41 -6.05 5.47
CA ALA A 54 1.33 -6.31 6.90
C ALA A 54 2.44 -5.62 7.71
N LEU A 55 3.65 -5.48 7.18
CA LEU A 55 4.83 -5.09 7.96
C LEU A 55 5.24 -3.63 7.75
N THR A 56 4.89 -3.00 6.62
CA THR A 56 5.40 -1.66 6.26
C THR A 56 4.58 -0.57 6.95
N HIS A 57 4.67 -0.47 8.27
CA HIS A 57 3.98 0.53 9.08
C HIS A 57 4.75 0.90 10.36
N THR A 58 4.29 1.93 11.06
CA THR A 58 4.72 2.37 12.40
C THR A 58 3.58 2.34 13.44
N VAL A 59 2.45 1.71 13.08
CA VAL A 59 1.33 1.48 14.00
C VAL A 59 1.83 0.85 15.30
N SER A 60 1.43 1.46 16.41
CA SER A 60 1.73 1.02 17.77
C SER A 60 0.44 0.70 18.51
N VAL A 61 0.54 -0.04 19.61
CA VAL A 61 -0.60 -0.36 20.47
C VAL A 61 -0.48 0.41 21.78
N VAL A 62 -1.56 1.09 22.18
CA VAL A 62 -1.64 1.86 23.43
C VAL A 62 -2.81 1.32 24.27
N GLY A 63 -2.60 1.16 25.57
CA GLY A 63 -3.64 0.72 26.51
C GLY A 63 -4.20 -0.67 26.20
N ALA A 64 -5.53 -0.81 26.26
CA ALA A 64 -6.25 -2.06 26.07
C ALA A 64 -6.42 -2.44 24.58
N ASN A 65 -5.30 -2.59 23.86
CA ASN A 65 -5.24 -2.95 22.43
C ASN A 65 -5.71 -1.88 21.43
N GLN A 66 -5.68 -0.58 21.80
CA GLN A 66 -5.98 0.46 20.82
C GLN A 66 -4.79 0.70 19.89
N ARG A 67 -4.96 0.41 18.60
CA ARG A 67 -3.97 0.72 17.57
C ARG A 67 -3.95 2.22 17.28
N VAL A 68 -2.77 2.81 17.26
CA VAL A 68 -2.53 4.23 16.99
C VAL A 68 -1.45 4.36 15.93
N GLY A 69 -1.66 5.24 14.96
CA GLY A 69 -0.72 5.48 13.87
C GLY A 69 -1.34 6.36 12.79
N HIS A 70 -0.59 6.58 11.72
CA HIS A 70 -1.10 7.31 10.56
C HIS A 70 -2.24 6.52 9.88
N GLN A 71 -3.27 7.22 9.40
CA GLN A 71 -4.52 6.60 8.96
C GLN A 71 -4.33 5.57 7.84
N VAL A 72 -3.49 5.87 6.86
CA VAL A 72 -3.12 4.93 5.78
C VAL A 72 -2.58 3.62 6.35
N GLU A 73 -1.76 3.69 7.39
CA GLU A 73 -1.10 2.53 7.98
C GLU A 73 -2.04 1.70 8.83
N LEU A 74 -2.94 2.36 9.55
CA LEU A 74 -4.03 1.67 10.25
C LEU A 74 -4.85 0.85 9.26
N ARG A 75 -5.16 1.40 8.08
CA ARG A 75 -5.89 0.68 7.03
C ARG A 75 -5.10 -0.44 6.38
N MET A 76 -3.79 -0.29 6.22
CA MET A 76 -2.93 -1.40 5.78
C MET A 76 -2.96 -2.56 6.79
N VAL A 77 -2.81 -2.26 8.08
CA VAL A 77 -2.85 -3.26 9.16
C VAL A 77 -4.23 -3.93 9.23
N GLU A 78 -5.31 -3.17 9.12
CA GLU A 78 -6.68 -3.70 9.08
C GLU A 78 -6.91 -4.60 7.85
N ALA A 79 -6.43 -4.18 6.67
CA ALA A 79 -6.52 -4.99 5.45
C ALA A 79 -5.75 -6.29 5.62
N ALA A 80 -4.53 -6.26 6.13
CA ALA A 80 -3.75 -7.45 6.45
C ALA A 80 -4.46 -8.34 7.50
N THR A 81 -5.04 -7.77 8.56
CA THR A 81 -5.85 -8.53 9.54
C THR A 81 -7.04 -9.19 8.87
N SER A 82 -7.72 -8.52 7.92
CA SER A 82 -8.85 -9.09 7.18
C SER A 82 -8.43 -10.27 6.28
N LEU A 83 -7.16 -10.31 5.86
CA LEU A 83 -6.57 -11.44 5.14
C LEU A 83 -6.14 -12.59 6.08
N GLY A 84 -6.25 -12.41 7.40
CA GLY A 84 -5.89 -13.42 8.40
C GLY A 84 -4.53 -13.19 9.07
N TRP A 85 -3.85 -12.08 8.82
CA TRP A 85 -2.60 -11.75 9.53
C TRP A 85 -2.87 -11.41 10.99
N SER A 86 -1.99 -11.88 11.87
CA SER A 86 -2.02 -11.54 13.29
C SER A 86 -0.70 -10.91 13.74
N TYR A 87 -0.74 -10.16 14.84
CA TYR A 87 0.38 -9.36 15.30
C TYR A 87 0.67 -9.62 16.78
N GLY A 88 1.94 -9.58 17.15
CA GLY A 88 2.38 -9.51 18.54
C GLY A 88 1.91 -8.23 19.23
N MET A 89 1.95 -8.21 20.56
CA MET A 89 1.45 -7.09 21.37
C MET A 89 2.11 -5.75 21.06
N ASP A 90 3.39 -5.77 20.68
CA ASP A 90 4.20 -4.60 20.34
C ASP A 90 4.29 -4.35 18.83
N MET A 91 3.55 -5.10 18.01
CA MET A 91 3.60 -5.07 16.54
C MET A 91 4.97 -5.42 15.93
N SER A 92 5.95 -5.87 16.71
CA SER A 92 7.29 -6.23 16.20
C SER A 92 7.32 -7.58 15.51
N VAL A 93 6.29 -8.40 15.71
CA VAL A 93 6.13 -9.72 15.11
C VAL A 93 4.77 -9.80 14.42
N ALA A 94 4.75 -10.32 13.20
CA ALA A 94 3.52 -10.66 12.50
C ALA A 94 3.53 -12.13 12.07
N GLN A 95 2.36 -12.76 12.07
CA GLN A 95 2.16 -14.12 11.63
C GLN A 95 1.24 -14.14 10.41
N GLU A 96 1.66 -14.86 9.39
CA GLU A 96 0.90 -15.07 8.16
C GLU A 96 -0.41 -15.82 8.45
N PRO A 97 -1.41 -15.69 7.57
CA PRO A 97 -2.64 -16.46 7.65
C PRO A 97 -2.35 -17.96 7.75
N GLN A 98 -3.20 -18.68 8.50
CA GLN A 98 -3.07 -20.13 8.71
C GLN A 98 -1.74 -20.59 9.36
N GLY A 99 -0.90 -19.65 9.81
CA GLY A 99 0.40 -19.95 10.41
C GLY A 99 1.47 -20.37 9.42
N GLU A 100 1.32 -20.02 8.14
CA GLU A 100 2.25 -20.41 7.05
C GLU A 100 3.64 -19.76 7.16
N GLY A 101 3.76 -18.68 7.92
CA GLY A 101 5.01 -17.98 8.12
C GLY A 101 4.97 -17.01 9.31
N LYS A 102 6.15 -16.73 9.87
CA LYS A 102 6.32 -15.71 10.92
C LYS A 102 7.37 -14.68 10.52
N TRP A 103 7.10 -13.42 10.81
CA TRP A 103 7.96 -12.29 10.49
C TRP A 103 8.34 -11.50 11.73
N GLU A 104 9.62 -11.13 11.83
CA GLU A 104 10.17 -10.26 12.87
C GLU A 104 10.65 -8.95 12.23
N VAL A 105 10.16 -7.82 12.72
CA VAL A 105 10.62 -6.48 12.35
C VAL A 105 11.95 -6.21 13.03
N LEU A 106 13.00 -6.00 12.22
CA LEU A 106 14.35 -5.76 12.68
C LEU A 106 14.67 -4.26 12.78
N LYS A 107 14.08 -3.44 11.90
CA LYS A 107 14.32 -2.01 11.82
C LYS A 107 13.16 -1.32 11.11
N GLN A 108 12.76 -0.15 11.60
CA GLN A 108 11.78 0.70 10.94
C GLN A 108 12.38 2.07 10.64
N HIS A 109 12.14 2.55 9.42
CA HIS A 109 12.39 3.93 9.01
C HIS A 109 11.05 4.62 8.86
N THR A 110 10.77 5.61 9.70
CA THR A 110 9.56 6.42 9.61
C THR A 110 9.48 7.15 8.27
N PHE A 111 8.28 7.62 7.93
CA PHE A 111 8.11 8.47 6.75
C PHE A 111 9.07 9.66 6.78
N ASP A 112 9.70 9.93 5.65
CA ASP A 112 10.61 11.06 5.48
C ASP A 112 10.17 11.89 4.27
N HIS A 113 9.98 13.19 4.47
CA HIS A 113 9.44 14.10 3.46
C HIS A 113 10.40 14.34 2.30
N HIS A 114 11.71 14.12 2.47
CA HIS A 114 12.67 14.29 1.37
C HIS A 114 12.64 13.10 0.42
N SER A 115 12.68 11.89 0.98
CA SER A 115 12.61 10.64 0.23
C SER A 115 11.20 10.29 -0.24
N MET A 116 10.16 10.83 0.41
CA MET A 116 8.75 10.49 0.23
C MET A 116 8.46 8.99 0.42
N THR A 117 9.24 8.33 1.27
CA THR A 117 9.13 6.89 1.55
C THR A 117 9.06 6.59 3.05
N MET A 118 8.65 5.37 3.35
CA MET A 118 8.83 4.65 4.61
C MET A 118 9.39 3.27 4.27
N SER A 119 10.23 2.69 5.12
CA SER A 119 10.70 1.32 4.94
C SER A 119 10.81 0.54 6.26
N VAL A 120 10.72 -0.78 6.15
CA VAL A 120 10.90 -1.72 7.25
C VAL A 120 11.82 -2.83 6.79
N VAL A 121 12.82 -3.15 7.62
CA VAL A 121 13.61 -4.36 7.48
C VAL A 121 12.98 -5.43 8.35
N ALA A 122 12.63 -6.57 7.76
CA ALA A 122 12.03 -7.68 8.48
C ALA A 122 12.67 -9.01 8.06
N ARG A 123 12.61 -9.99 8.95
CA ARG A 123 13.09 -11.35 8.72
C ARG A 123 11.94 -12.32 8.77
N ASN A 124 11.84 -13.19 7.78
CA ASN A 124 11.01 -14.38 7.87
C ASN A 124 11.72 -15.39 8.78
N VAL A 125 11.12 -15.72 9.91
CA VAL A 125 11.70 -16.52 10.99
C VAL A 125 11.96 -17.95 10.52
N ASP A 126 11.09 -18.51 9.69
CA ASP A 126 11.14 -19.90 9.27
C ASP A 126 12.25 -20.14 8.24
N SER A 127 12.37 -19.25 7.25
CA SER A 127 13.42 -19.33 6.22
C SER A 127 14.73 -18.65 6.62
N GLY A 128 14.72 -17.79 7.64
CA GLY A 128 15.85 -16.96 8.06
C GLY A 128 16.15 -15.78 7.12
N LYS A 129 15.46 -15.67 5.98
CA LYS A 129 15.69 -14.63 4.98
C LYS A 129 15.25 -13.25 5.47
N ALA A 130 16.07 -12.25 5.21
CA ALA A 130 15.78 -10.85 5.52
C ALA A 130 15.37 -10.08 4.27
N TYR A 131 14.43 -9.16 4.45
CA TYR A 131 13.89 -8.33 3.38
C TYR A 131 13.78 -6.89 3.86
N VAL A 132 13.91 -5.97 2.92
CA VAL A 132 13.44 -4.60 3.07
C VAL A 132 12.13 -4.45 2.31
N PHE A 133 11.12 -3.94 2.99
CA PHE A 133 9.84 -3.53 2.41
C PHE A 133 9.77 -2.01 2.45
N CYS A 134 9.38 -1.39 1.34
CA CYS A 134 9.32 0.06 1.21
C CYS A 134 7.99 0.47 0.60
N LYS A 135 7.42 1.57 1.10
CA LYS A 135 6.23 2.20 0.53
C LYS A 135 6.44 3.70 0.37
N GLY A 136 5.81 4.29 -0.63
CA GLY A 136 5.93 5.72 -0.92
C GLY A 136 5.07 6.13 -2.10
N SER A 137 5.31 7.35 -2.61
CA SER A 137 4.74 7.74 -3.90
C SER A 137 5.22 6.79 -5.00
N HIS A 138 4.44 6.64 -6.06
CA HIS A 138 4.80 5.72 -7.14
C HIS A 138 6.08 6.18 -7.86
N GLU A 139 6.29 7.49 -8.01
CA GLU A 139 7.52 8.06 -8.56
C GLU A 139 8.73 7.79 -7.66
N ALA A 140 8.59 7.99 -6.35
CA ALA A 140 9.66 7.75 -5.39
C ALA A 140 10.06 6.27 -5.30
N ILE A 141 9.10 5.35 -5.41
CA ILE A 141 9.39 3.91 -5.44
C ILE A 141 10.01 3.52 -6.77
N LEU A 142 9.47 3.96 -7.91
CA LEU A 142 10.02 3.63 -9.23
C LEU A 142 11.46 4.11 -9.39
N SER A 143 11.80 5.29 -8.86
CA SER A 143 13.19 5.80 -8.90
C SER A 143 14.19 4.96 -8.12
N ARG A 144 13.71 4.07 -7.24
CA ARG A 144 14.50 3.15 -6.40
C ARG A 144 14.46 1.71 -6.91
N CYS A 145 13.63 1.43 -7.91
CA CYS A 145 13.49 0.08 -8.41
C CYS A 145 14.64 -0.32 -9.33
N SER A 146 15.15 -1.53 -9.16
CA SER A 146 16.05 -2.14 -10.11
C SER A 146 15.24 -2.90 -11.16
N PHE A 147 15.53 -2.62 -12.42
CA PHE A 147 15.16 -3.51 -13.53
C PHE A 147 16.39 -4.36 -13.81
N HIS A 148 16.59 -5.39 -13.01
CA HIS A 148 17.64 -6.37 -13.23
C HIS A 148 17.04 -7.57 -13.96
N ASN A 149 17.07 -7.49 -15.28
CA ASN A 149 17.23 -8.56 -16.25
C ASN A 149 16.85 -9.97 -15.77
N GLY A 150 15.57 -10.33 -15.93
CA GLY A 150 15.27 -11.63 -16.50
C GLY A 150 15.74 -11.62 -17.96
N GLU A 151 16.98 -12.06 -18.17
CA GLU A 151 17.74 -12.05 -19.44
C GLU A 151 18.23 -10.66 -19.89
N GLU A 152 19.44 -10.63 -20.46
CA GLU A 152 20.22 -9.46 -20.90
C GLU A 152 19.56 -8.57 -21.98
N SER A 153 18.23 -8.58 -22.13
CA SER A 153 17.54 -8.03 -23.30
C SER A 153 16.34 -7.12 -23.01
N ALA A 154 16.05 -6.77 -21.76
CA ALA A 154 15.12 -5.68 -21.47
C ALA A 154 15.83 -4.33 -21.71
N GLY A 155 15.82 -3.87 -22.97
CA GLY A 155 16.34 -2.53 -23.32
C GLY A 155 15.61 -1.41 -22.55
N SER A 156 16.10 -0.17 -22.67
CA SER A 156 15.45 1.03 -22.11
C SER A 156 13.94 1.05 -22.35
N ASP A 157 13.53 0.58 -23.52
CA ASP A 157 12.14 0.56 -23.99
C ASP A 157 11.23 -0.31 -23.09
N THR A 158 11.72 -1.44 -22.57
CA THR A 158 10.92 -2.31 -21.69
C THR A 158 10.68 -1.67 -20.33
N ARG A 159 11.70 -1.00 -19.79
CA ARG A 159 11.60 -0.25 -18.54
C ARG A 159 10.64 0.92 -18.69
N GLU A 160 10.80 1.74 -19.72
CA GLU A 160 9.93 2.90 -19.98
C GLU A 160 8.47 2.49 -20.14
N VAL A 161 8.20 1.39 -20.85
CA VAL A 161 6.83 0.85 -21.00
C VAL A 161 6.25 0.42 -19.66
N PHE A 162 7.01 -0.33 -18.84
CA PHE A 162 6.54 -0.74 -17.53
C PHE A 162 6.30 0.45 -16.59
N GLU A 163 7.25 1.38 -16.49
CA GLU A 163 7.10 2.59 -15.67
C GLU A 163 5.88 3.40 -16.15
N GLY A 164 5.70 3.54 -17.46
CA GLY A 164 4.52 4.17 -18.06
C GLY A 164 3.20 3.48 -17.68
N LEU A 165 3.16 2.15 -17.63
CA LEU A 165 1.98 1.41 -17.15
C LEU A 165 1.69 1.66 -15.68
N VAL A 166 2.72 1.70 -14.84
CA VAL A 166 2.56 1.96 -13.40
C VAL A 166 2.05 3.38 -13.17
N VAL A 167 2.65 4.38 -13.83
CA VAL A 167 2.21 5.78 -13.77
C VAL A 167 0.78 5.92 -14.28
N SER A 168 0.47 5.37 -15.46
CA SER A 168 -0.89 5.42 -16.01
C SER A 168 -1.92 4.76 -15.08
N ALA A 169 -1.57 3.65 -14.43
CA ALA A 169 -2.45 3.01 -13.45
C ALA A 169 -2.65 3.90 -12.22
N ALA A 170 -1.58 4.48 -11.67
CA ALA A 170 -1.65 5.37 -10.52
C ALA A 170 -2.51 6.61 -10.83
N GLU A 171 -2.29 7.28 -11.96
CA GLU A 171 -3.05 8.45 -12.39
C GLU A 171 -4.53 8.13 -12.62
N ARG A 172 -4.84 6.99 -13.24
CA ARG A 172 -6.23 6.55 -13.45
C ARG A 172 -6.97 6.41 -12.12
N TYR A 173 -6.39 5.70 -11.16
CA TYR A 173 -7.04 5.52 -9.85
C TYR A 173 -7.07 6.81 -9.03
N ALA A 174 -6.06 7.67 -9.16
CA ALA A 174 -6.09 9.00 -8.57
C ALA A 174 -7.26 9.84 -9.11
N ALA A 175 -7.50 9.82 -10.43
CA ALA A 175 -8.64 10.47 -11.06
C ALA A 175 -10.00 9.90 -10.60
N GLU A 176 -10.04 8.63 -10.18
CA GLU A 176 -11.20 7.98 -9.55
C GLU A 176 -11.34 8.30 -8.04
N GLY A 177 -10.52 9.21 -7.52
CA GLY A 177 -10.55 9.67 -6.13
C GLY A 177 -9.83 8.75 -5.15
N CYS A 178 -8.98 7.84 -5.63
CA CYS A 178 -8.14 7.02 -4.76
C CYS A 178 -6.86 7.79 -4.36
N TYR A 179 -6.49 7.67 -3.10
CA TYR A 179 -5.12 7.89 -2.65
C TYR A 179 -4.28 6.66 -3.01
N VAL A 180 -3.21 6.86 -3.79
CA VAL A 180 -2.39 5.78 -4.36
C VAL A 180 -1.00 5.79 -3.77
N LEU A 181 -0.53 4.64 -3.28
CA LEU A 181 0.86 4.42 -2.87
C LEU A 181 1.45 3.24 -3.62
N ALA A 182 2.74 3.28 -3.90
CA ALA A 182 3.47 2.10 -4.35
C ALA A 182 4.08 1.35 -3.17
N ILE A 183 4.16 0.02 -3.30
CA ILE A 183 4.95 -0.85 -2.43
C ILE A 183 5.98 -1.62 -3.24
N ALA A 184 7.15 -1.79 -2.65
CA ALA A 184 8.25 -2.53 -3.25
C ALA A 184 9.02 -3.30 -2.17
N ALA A 185 9.78 -4.30 -2.58
CA ALA A 185 10.61 -5.08 -1.67
C ALA A 185 11.92 -5.51 -2.32
N ARG A 186 12.90 -5.86 -1.49
CA ARG A 186 14.15 -6.50 -1.90
C ARG A 186 14.60 -7.49 -0.84
N GLU A 187 15.10 -8.65 -1.25
CA GLU A 187 15.79 -9.59 -0.36
C GLU A 187 17.20 -9.09 -0.03
N ILE A 188 17.60 -9.17 1.24
CA ILE A 188 18.93 -8.81 1.70
C ILE A 188 19.80 -10.06 1.64
N THR A 189 20.66 -10.14 0.62
CA THR A 189 21.44 -11.35 0.27
C THR A 189 22.91 -11.29 0.66
N ASP A 190 23.38 -10.15 1.18
CA ASP A 190 24.77 -9.91 1.59
C ASP A 190 25.18 -10.63 2.89
N GLY A 191 24.31 -11.47 3.44
CA GLY A 191 24.50 -12.18 4.71
C GLY A 191 24.34 -11.28 5.95
N SER A 192 24.09 -9.98 5.76
CA SER A 192 23.78 -9.06 6.85
C SER A 192 22.31 -9.19 7.27
N SER A 193 21.98 -8.64 8.45
CA SER A 193 20.59 -8.54 8.88
C SER A 193 19.90 -7.24 8.41
N GLY A 194 20.61 -6.37 7.67
CA GLY A 194 20.15 -5.02 7.34
C GLY A 194 20.01 -4.05 8.52
N ARG A 195 20.14 -4.51 9.78
CA ARG A 195 19.93 -3.70 10.99
C ARG A 195 20.81 -2.44 11.04
N SER A 196 22.08 -2.57 10.65
CA SER A 196 23.05 -1.47 10.69
C SER A 196 23.18 -0.71 9.37
N ALA A 197 22.57 -1.20 8.29
CA ALA A 197 22.69 -0.56 6.97
C ALA A 197 21.99 0.81 6.96
N PRO A 198 22.57 1.81 6.26
CA PRO A 198 21.93 3.11 6.08
C PRO A 198 20.66 2.98 5.24
N ARG A 199 19.71 3.89 5.47
CA ARG A 199 18.41 3.90 4.81
C ARG A 199 18.53 3.93 3.27
N GLN A 200 19.44 4.75 2.75
CA GLN A 200 19.62 4.91 1.30
C GLN A 200 20.06 3.61 0.62
N GLU A 201 20.90 2.82 1.28
CA GLU A 201 21.32 1.51 0.79
C GLU A 201 20.15 0.52 0.85
N LEU A 202 19.41 0.51 1.96
CA LEU A 202 18.25 -0.36 2.13
C LEU A 202 17.14 -0.07 1.11
N GLU A 203 16.88 1.20 0.80
CA GLU A 203 15.84 1.64 -0.14
C GLU A 203 16.34 1.73 -1.60
N SER A 204 17.37 0.98 -1.96
CA SER A 204 17.87 0.86 -3.33
C SER A 204 17.55 -0.50 -3.94
N GLU A 205 17.56 -0.58 -5.27
CA GLU A 205 17.41 -1.82 -6.06
C GLU A 205 16.15 -2.62 -5.69
N LEU A 206 15.06 -1.92 -5.46
CA LEU A 206 13.79 -2.54 -5.05
C LEU A 206 13.08 -3.18 -6.25
N SER A 207 12.25 -4.18 -5.99
CA SER A 207 11.30 -4.70 -6.99
C SER A 207 9.91 -4.19 -6.66
N LEU A 208 9.25 -3.52 -7.62
CA LEU A 208 7.87 -3.07 -7.43
C LEU A 208 6.96 -4.28 -7.21
N LEU A 209 6.13 -4.22 -6.17
CA LEU A 209 5.15 -5.26 -5.86
C LEU A 209 3.74 -4.89 -6.32
N GLY A 210 3.40 -3.60 -6.29
CA GLY A 210 2.12 -3.10 -6.76
C GLY A 210 1.76 -1.72 -6.20
N LEU A 211 0.55 -1.26 -6.53
CA LEU A 211 -0.03 -0.03 -6.01
C LEU A 211 -1.13 -0.35 -5.00
N LEU A 212 -1.06 0.25 -3.83
CA LEU A 212 -2.09 0.25 -2.80
C LEU A 212 -3.08 1.37 -3.08
N LEU A 213 -4.37 1.03 -3.12
CA LEU A 213 -5.45 1.97 -3.34
C LEU A 213 -6.22 2.19 -2.05
N PHE A 214 -6.43 3.46 -1.72
CA PHE A 214 -7.22 3.87 -0.59
C PHE A 214 -8.24 4.94 -1.01
N ARG A 215 -9.42 5.01 -0.39
CA ARG A 215 -10.42 6.01 -0.77
C ARG A 215 -11.29 6.40 0.41
N ASN A 216 -11.67 7.67 0.50
CA ASN A 216 -12.71 8.13 1.41
C ASN A 216 -14.07 7.74 0.80
N GLU A 217 -14.65 6.60 1.20
CA GLU A 217 -15.91 6.17 0.61
C GLU A 217 -17.07 7.06 1.02
N LEU A 218 -18.06 7.21 0.13
CA LEU A 218 -19.32 7.87 0.44
C LEU A 218 -20.09 7.08 1.52
N LYS A 219 -20.83 7.79 2.38
CA LYS A 219 -21.84 7.12 3.21
C LYS A 219 -22.89 6.47 2.31
N PRO A 220 -23.47 5.31 2.69
CA PRO A 220 -24.42 4.58 1.84
C PRO A 220 -25.57 5.43 1.31
N ASP A 221 -26.08 6.36 2.13
CA ASP A 221 -27.23 7.19 1.78
C ASP A 221 -26.88 8.48 1.04
N SER A 222 -25.60 8.87 0.98
CA SER A 222 -25.18 10.17 0.42
C SER A 222 -25.61 10.34 -1.03
N SER A 223 -25.38 9.32 -1.88
CA SER A 223 -25.74 9.37 -3.30
C SER A 223 -27.25 9.54 -3.51
N ARG A 224 -28.06 8.86 -2.70
CA ARG A 224 -29.52 8.95 -2.75
C ARG A 224 -29.99 10.34 -2.34
N HIS A 225 -29.47 10.90 -1.25
CA HIS A 225 -29.85 12.22 -0.77
C HIS A 225 -29.49 13.33 -1.77
N ILE A 226 -28.28 13.30 -2.35
CA ILE A 226 -27.87 14.27 -3.37
C ILE A 226 -28.77 14.18 -4.62
N SER A 227 -29.13 12.96 -5.04
CA SER A 227 -30.03 12.75 -6.18
C SER A 227 -31.43 13.31 -5.91
N CYS A 228 -31.95 13.12 -4.70
CA CYS A 228 -33.24 13.66 -4.28
C CYS A 228 -33.26 15.20 -4.30
N LEU A 229 -32.18 15.83 -3.79
CA LEU A 229 -32.05 17.29 -3.80
C LEU A 229 -32.02 17.87 -5.22
N LYS A 230 -31.24 17.24 -6.11
CA LYS A 230 -31.21 17.61 -7.54
C LYS A 230 -32.57 17.46 -8.20
N ALA A 231 -33.27 16.34 -7.97
CA ALA A 231 -34.60 16.11 -8.51
C ALA A 231 -35.63 17.14 -8.00
N GLY A 232 -35.46 17.63 -6.77
CA GLY A 232 -36.25 18.71 -6.19
C GLY A 232 -35.87 20.12 -6.64
N GLY A 233 -34.95 20.27 -7.60
CA GLY A 233 -34.50 21.58 -8.09
C GLY A 233 -33.59 22.34 -7.12
N ILE A 234 -32.99 21.65 -6.14
CA ILE A 234 -32.06 22.25 -5.18
C ILE A 234 -30.63 22.01 -5.67
N ASP A 235 -29.96 23.09 -6.05
CA ASP A 235 -28.54 23.05 -6.37
C ASP A 235 -27.72 22.65 -5.15
N SER A 236 -26.77 21.74 -5.34
CA SER A 236 -25.87 21.24 -4.30
C SER A 236 -24.44 21.66 -4.59
N VAL A 237 -23.82 22.36 -3.64
CA VAL A 237 -22.42 22.83 -3.72
C VAL A 237 -21.61 22.16 -2.62
N MET A 238 -20.43 21.66 -2.95
CA MET A 238 -19.49 21.12 -1.97
C MET A 238 -18.48 22.21 -1.57
N ILE A 239 -18.29 22.39 -0.26
CA ILE A 239 -17.27 23.24 0.32
C ILE A 239 -16.32 22.29 1.06
N THR A 240 -15.06 22.19 0.61
CA THR A 240 -14.10 21.25 1.19
C THR A 240 -12.76 21.94 1.40
N GLY A 241 -12.09 21.61 2.51
CA GLY A 241 -10.71 22.00 2.80
C GLY A 241 -9.68 20.93 2.41
N ASP A 242 -10.14 19.81 1.87
CA ASP A 242 -9.27 18.78 1.32
C ASP A 242 -8.74 19.28 -0.04
N SER A 243 -7.45 19.09 -0.28
CA SER A 243 -6.76 19.35 -1.55
C SER A 243 -7.15 18.37 -2.65
#